data_AF-A0A1F3NZT6-F1
#
_entry.id   AF-A0A1F3NZT6-F1
#
_cell.length_a   1.000
_cell.length_b   1.000
_cell.length_c   1.000
_cell.angle_alpha   90.00
_cell.angle_beta   90.00
_cell.angle_gamma   90.00
#
_symmetry.space_group_name_H-M   'P 1'
#
loop_
_entity.id
_entity.type
_entity.pdbx_description
1 polymer ?
#
loop_
_entity_poly.entity_id
_entity_poly.type
_entity_poly.pdbx_seq_one_letter_code
_entity_poly.pdbx_strand_id
1 'polypeptide(L)'
;MSLIYKDLTYSIRGIIFDVFANVPGKWEEEIYEDILTDSMISKGYKVERQKEYSVLYKNNIVGKYRTDLVVEEKVVLELKVVTEILPLHQAQLISYLKVTGLQLGLLINFGGSKVYMQGFPNMVSNKKILTINFDINKTSLKNEDKKLLLPFLEMGKEVLENLGPGFFHQVYRRAFWDELRAGDIDFVLIKNLELNYNGKLYGSKDIRLFKINDLLISINAIKSIENETISVFSNLIKHYQCKKGLLFNFNSTKMDYRFIG
;
A
#
# COMPACT_ATOMS: atom_id res chain seq x y z
N MET A 1 -5.66 -23.18 18.86
CA MET A 1 -5.94 -21.73 18.70
C MET A 1 -7.43 -21.61 18.37
N SER A 2 -8.21 -20.87 19.16
CA SER A 2 -9.65 -20.68 18.91
C SER A 2 -9.86 -19.79 17.67
N LEU A 3 -10.86 -20.11 16.86
CA LEU A 3 -11.21 -19.30 15.69
C LEU A 3 -11.92 -18.02 16.18
N ILE A 4 -11.36 -16.84 15.87
CA ILE A 4 -11.98 -15.54 16.17
C ILE A 4 -13.34 -15.49 15.46
N TYR A 5 -14.39 -15.09 16.18
CA TYR A 5 -15.78 -15.03 15.69
C TYR A 5 -16.22 -16.28 14.92
N LYS A 6 -16.04 -17.46 15.53
CA LYS A 6 -16.26 -18.77 14.89
C LYS A 6 -17.58 -18.83 14.12
N ASP A 7 -18.71 -18.63 14.80
CA ASP A 7 -20.04 -18.82 14.20
C ASP A 7 -20.33 -17.81 13.09
N LEU A 8 -19.96 -16.54 13.30
CA LEU A 8 -20.07 -15.50 12.28
C LEU A 8 -19.24 -15.84 11.04
N THR A 9 -17.99 -16.30 11.23
CA THR A 9 -17.10 -16.68 10.13
C THR A 9 -17.63 -17.89 9.36
N TYR A 10 -18.21 -18.89 10.05
CA TYR A 10 -18.86 -20.03 9.40
C TYR A 10 -20.05 -19.60 8.55
N SER A 11 -20.87 -18.67 9.04
CA SER A 11 -22.02 -18.18 8.30
C SER A 11 -21.61 -17.34 7.08
N ILE A 12 -20.66 -16.41 7.24
CA ILE A 12 -20.08 -15.62 6.14
C ILE A 12 -19.51 -16.55 5.07
N ARG A 13 -18.76 -17.58 5.49
CA ARG A 13 -18.22 -18.60 4.58
C ARG A 13 -19.33 -19.27 3.79
N GLY A 14 -20.40 -19.72 4.46
CA GLY A 14 -21.55 -20.34 3.79
C GLY A 14 -22.13 -19.46 2.68
N ILE A 15 -22.32 -18.18 2.96
CA ILE A 15 -22.83 -17.20 1.99
C ILE A 15 -21.88 -17.04 0.80
N ILE A 16 -20.57 -16.91 1.04
CA ILE A 16 -19.57 -16.77 -0.03
C ILE A 16 -19.58 -17.99 -0.97
N PHE A 17 -19.66 -19.20 -0.42
CA PHE A 17 -19.70 -20.42 -1.25
C PHE A 17 -21.02 -20.54 -2.02
N ASP A 18 -22.15 -20.14 -1.42
CA ASP A 18 -23.45 -20.09 -2.10
C ASP A 18 -23.43 -19.11 -3.28
N VAL A 19 -22.90 -17.91 -3.07
CA VAL A 19 -22.72 -16.90 -4.13
C VAL A 19 -21.81 -17.45 -5.25
N PHE A 20 -20.66 -18.04 -4.91
CA PHE A 20 -19.76 -18.61 -5.93
C PHE A 20 -20.40 -19.76 -6.72
N ALA A 21 -21.28 -20.55 -6.11
CA ALA A 21 -21.93 -21.68 -6.78
C ALA A 21 -23.07 -21.24 -7.72
N ASN A 22 -23.76 -20.14 -7.39
CA ASN A 22 -24.98 -19.73 -8.08
C ASN A 22 -24.80 -18.50 -8.99
N VAL A 23 -23.73 -17.72 -8.85
CA VAL A 23 -23.44 -16.58 -9.73
C VAL A 23 -22.59 -17.06 -10.91
N PRO A 24 -23.14 -17.07 -12.14
CA PRO A 24 -22.40 -17.52 -13.31
C PRO A 24 -21.39 -16.47 -13.79
N GLY A 25 -20.28 -16.93 -14.36
CA GLY A 25 -19.27 -16.06 -14.97
C GLY A 25 -18.28 -15.45 -13.97
N LYS A 26 -17.52 -14.46 -14.44
CA LYS A 26 -16.59 -13.68 -13.62
C LYS A 26 -16.97 -12.21 -13.74
N TRP A 27 -17.34 -11.62 -12.62
CA TRP A 27 -17.76 -10.22 -12.52
C TRP A 27 -16.71 -9.40 -11.79
N GLU A 28 -16.81 -8.07 -11.90
CA GLU A 28 -15.98 -7.14 -11.15
C GLU A 28 -16.21 -7.25 -9.64
N GLU A 29 -15.24 -6.80 -8.84
CA GLU A 29 -15.30 -6.84 -7.36
C GLU A 29 -16.58 -6.18 -6.81
N GLU A 30 -17.01 -5.07 -7.42
CA GLU A 30 -18.22 -4.32 -7.02
C GLU A 30 -19.51 -5.16 -7.12
N ILE A 31 -19.63 -6.03 -8.12
CA ILE A 31 -20.81 -6.89 -8.27
C ILE A 31 -20.85 -7.95 -7.17
N TYR A 32 -19.70 -8.54 -6.83
CA TYR A 32 -19.65 -9.48 -5.70
C TYR A 32 -19.90 -8.79 -4.37
N GLU A 33 -19.44 -7.55 -4.22
CA GLU A 33 -19.73 -6.73 -3.04
C GLU A 33 -21.24 -6.50 -2.86
N ASP A 34 -21.94 -6.13 -3.92
CA ASP A 34 -23.40 -5.94 -3.92
C ASP A 34 -24.12 -7.24 -3.50
N ILE A 35 -23.82 -8.35 -4.19
CA ILE A 35 -24.49 -9.63 -3.94
C ILE A 35 -24.23 -10.13 -2.51
N LEU A 36 -22.99 -10.04 -2.02
CA LEU A 36 -22.65 -10.44 -0.66
C LEU A 36 -23.34 -9.56 0.38
N THR A 37 -23.48 -8.26 0.12
CA THR A 37 -24.21 -7.34 1.01
C THR A 37 -25.65 -7.79 1.17
N ASP A 38 -26.38 -7.95 0.06
CA ASP A 38 -27.78 -8.36 0.08
C ASP A 38 -27.97 -9.75 0.72
N SER A 39 -27.07 -10.69 0.39
CA SER A 39 -27.10 -12.05 0.94
C SER A 39 -26.88 -12.06 2.46
N MET A 40 -26.01 -11.19 2.99
CA MET A 40 -25.76 -11.08 4.43
C MET A 40 -26.86 -10.33 5.16
N ILE A 41 -27.39 -9.23 4.58
CA ILE A 41 -28.51 -8.49 5.15
C ILE A 41 -29.76 -9.37 5.25
N SER A 42 -30.05 -10.18 4.22
CA SER A 42 -31.17 -11.12 4.25
C SER A 42 -31.04 -12.22 5.32
N LYS A 43 -29.81 -12.51 5.77
CA LYS A 43 -29.52 -13.39 6.90
C LYS A 43 -29.54 -12.67 8.26
N GLY A 44 -29.84 -11.37 8.28
CA GLY A 44 -29.98 -10.55 9.48
C GLY A 44 -28.69 -9.90 9.97
N TYR A 45 -27.62 -9.90 9.18
CA TYR A 45 -26.35 -9.26 9.56
C TYR A 45 -26.37 -7.75 9.27
N LYS A 46 -25.73 -6.97 10.14
CA LYS A 46 -25.34 -5.60 9.85
C LYS A 46 -24.14 -5.60 8.90
N VAL A 47 -24.28 -4.99 7.74
CA VAL A 47 -23.20 -4.85 6.75
C VAL A 47 -23.02 -3.38 6.39
N GLU A 48 -21.79 -2.89 6.48
CA GLU A 48 -21.39 -1.58 6.00
C GLU A 48 -20.49 -1.73 4.77
N ARG A 49 -20.89 -1.12 3.67
CA ARG A 49 -20.12 -1.09 2.42
C ARG A 49 -19.18 0.09 2.37
N GLN A 50 -18.03 -0.09 1.74
CA GLN A 50 -17.11 1.01 1.37
C GLN A 50 -16.76 1.93 2.56
N LYS A 51 -16.73 1.36 3.79
CA LYS A 51 -16.55 2.12 5.02
C LYS A 51 -15.18 2.78 5.03
N GLU A 52 -15.16 4.09 5.16
CA GLU A 52 -13.94 4.90 5.08
C GLU A 52 -13.25 5.02 6.44
N TYR A 53 -11.94 4.80 6.46
CA TYR A 53 -11.07 4.94 7.61
C TYR A 53 -9.91 5.89 7.29
N SER A 54 -9.50 6.69 8.28
CA SER A 54 -8.32 7.54 8.16
C SER A 54 -7.05 6.74 8.43
N VAL A 55 -6.08 6.82 7.52
CA VAL A 55 -4.75 6.23 7.71
C VAL A 55 -3.88 7.28 8.40
N LEU A 56 -3.45 6.96 9.61
CA LEU A 56 -2.59 7.81 10.42
C LEU A 56 -1.13 7.38 10.29
N TYR A 57 -0.25 8.36 10.14
CA TYR A 57 1.18 8.22 10.34
C TYR A 57 1.57 9.18 11.46
N LYS A 58 2.12 8.63 12.55
CA LYS A 58 2.28 9.36 13.82
C LYS A 58 0.91 9.98 14.20
N ASN A 59 0.80 11.30 14.19
CA ASN A 59 -0.45 12.01 14.51
C ASN A 59 -1.15 12.65 13.30
N ASN A 60 -0.65 12.41 12.08
CA ASN A 60 -1.15 13.05 10.87
C ASN A 60 -1.93 12.08 9.99
N ILE A 61 -3.00 12.59 9.37
CA ILE A 61 -3.76 11.84 8.35
C ILE A 61 -2.95 11.86 7.05
N VAL A 62 -2.39 10.71 6.68
CA VAL A 62 -1.62 10.53 5.45
C VAL A 62 -2.43 9.85 4.35
N GLY A 63 -3.61 9.33 4.66
CA GLY A 63 -4.45 8.66 3.66
C GLY A 63 -5.84 8.36 4.15
N LYS A 64 -6.62 7.79 3.25
CA LYS A 64 -7.92 7.19 3.53
C LYS A 64 -7.92 5.80 2.94
N TYR A 65 -8.61 4.90 3.61
CA TYR A 65 -8.84 3.53 3.16
C TYR A 65 -10.33 3.26 3.17
N ARG A 66 -10.83 2.50 2.19
CA ARG A 66 -12.21 2.02 2.15
C ARG A 66 -12.19 0.50 2.10
N THR A 67 -12.79 -0.14 3.09
CA THR A 67 -13.04 -1.59 3.09
C THR A 67 -14.16 -1.91 2.12
N ASP A 68 -14.10 -3.05 1.43
CA ASP A 68 -15.25 -3.50 0.62
C ASP A 68 -16.47 -3.71 1.52
N LEU A 69 -16.35 -4.59 2.52
CA LEU A 69 -17.42 -4.84 3.49
C LEU A 69 -16.91 -4.90 4.93
N VAL A 70 -17.73 -4.41 5.86
CA VAL A 70 -17.60 -4.64 7.30
C VAL A 70 -18.87 -5.30 7.81
N VAL A 71 -18.72 -6.50 8.38
CA VAL A 71 -19.83 -7.29 8.90
C VAL A 71 -19.83 -7.22 10.43
N GLU A 72 -20.97 -6.88 11.01
CA GLU A 72 -21.20 -6.82 12.47
C GLU A 72 -20.21 -5.93 13.24
N GLU A 73 -19.60 -4.94 12.57
CA GLU A 73 -18.49 -4.13 13.13
C GLU A 73 -17.35 -5.00 13.71
N LYS A 74 -17.14 -6.20 13.14
CA LYS A 74 -16.22 -7.23 13.67
C LYS A 74 -15.27 -7.77 12.62
N VAL A 75 -15.78 -8.03 11.41
CA VAL A 75 -15.04 -8.70 10.34
C VAL A 75 -14.96 -7.80 9.12
N VAL A 76 -13.75 -7.54 8.63
CA VAL A 76 -13.51 -6.91 7.32
C VAL A 76 -13.53 -8.00 6.26
N LEU A 77 -14.22 -7.77 5.15
CA LEU A 77 -14.06 -8.57 3.93
C LEU A 77 -13.34 -7.71 2.89
N GLU A 78 -12.24 -8.24 2.36
CA GLU A 78 -11.53 -7.70 1.21
C GLU A 78 -11.72 -8.67 0.05
N LEU A 79 -12.38 -8.21 -0.99
CA LEU A 79 -12.73 -8.98 -2.18
C LEU A 79 -11.67 -8.76 -3.24
N LYS A 80 -11.41 -9.81 -4.03
CA LYS A 80 -10.55 -9.75 -5.20
C LYS A 80 -11.18 -10.54 -6.34
N VAL A 81 -10.94 -10.09 -7.57
CA VAL A 81 -11.23 -10.88 -8.77
C VAL A 81 -9.98 -10.96 -9.62
N VAL A 82 -9.07 -11.83 -9.19
CA VAL A 82 -7.74 -11.98 -9.81
C VAL A 82 -7.41 -13.45 -10.05
N THR A 83 -6.50 -13.72 -10.98
CA THR A 83 -6.03 -15.08 -11.26
C THR A 83 -5.31 -15.70 -10.07
N GLU A 84 -4.55 -14.89 -9.33
CA GLU A 84 -3.79 -15.30 -8.16
C GLU A 84 -3.78 -14.24 -7.06
N ILE A 85 -3.84 -14.68 -5.80
CA ILE A 85 -3.63 -13.79 -4.66
C ILE A 85 -2.13 -13.56 -4.49
N LEU A 86 -1.73 -12.29 -4.57
CA LEU A 86 -0.36 -11.86 -4.34
C LEU A 86 -0.13 -11.55 -2.85
N PRO A 87 1.12 -11.67 -2.34
CA PRO A 87 1.46 -11.26 -0.98
C PRO A 87 1.06 -9.81 -0.65
N LEU A 88 1.02 -8.93 -1.66
CA LEU A 88 0.58 -7.54 -1.50
C LEU A 88 -0.89 -7.43 -1.09
N HIS A 89 -1.77 -8.29 -1.60
CA HIS A 89 -3.20 -8.29 -1.20
C HIS A 89 -3.35 -8.66 0.29
N GLN A 90 -2.53 -9.58 0.78
CA GLN A 90 -2.52 -9.94 2.20
C GLN A 90 -1.96 -8.80 3.05
N ALA A 91 -0.85 -8.19 2.61
CA ALA A 91 -0.26 -7.04 3.28
C ALA A 91 -1.24 -5.86 3.38
N GLN A 92 -1.99 -5.61 2.31
CA GLN A 92 -3.05 -4.61 2.26
C GLN A 92 -4.10 -4.84 3.35
N LEU A 93 -4.72 -6.03 3.38
CA LEU A 93 -5.71 -6.37 4.41
C LEU A 93 -5.15 -6.27 5.83
N ILE A 94 -3.92 -6.74 6.07
CA ILE A 94 -3.28 -6.68 7.41
C ILE A 94 -3.08 -5.22 7.85
N SER A 95 -2.53 -4.39 6.97
CA SER A 95 -2.31 -2.96 7.24
C SER A 95 -3.62 -2.22 7.45
N TYR A 96 -4.69 -2.66 6.79
CA TYR A 96 -6.00 -2.10 7.00
C TYR A 96 -6.68 -2.58 8.27
N LEU A 97 -6.50 -3.83 8.70
CA LEU A 97 -6.93 -4.28 10.03
C LEU A 97 -6.26 -3.45 11.14
N LYS A 98 -4.99 -3.07 10.95
CA LYS A 98 -4.31 -2.13 11.87
C LYS A 98 -5.03 -0.78 11.95
N VAL A 99 -5.48 -0.25 10.82
CA VAL A 99 -6.18 1.04 10.72
C VAL A 99 -7.60 0.96 11.29
N THR A 100 -8.34 -0.11 11.00
CA THR A 100 -9.74 -0.25 11.44
C THR A 100 -9.87 -0.66 12.91
N GLY A 101 -8.84 -1.31 13.47
CA GLY A 101 -8.89 -1.89 14.82
C GLY A 101 -9.76 -3.16 14.94
N LEU A 102 -10.35 -3.62 13.82
CA LEU A 102 -11.19 -4.82 13.79
C LEU A 102 -10.34 -6.07 13.95
N GLN A 103 -10.89 -7.12 14.56
CA GLN A 103 -10.08 -8.27 15.01
C GLN A 103 -9.81 -9.32 13.92
N LEU A 104 -10.61 -9.34 12.86
CA LEU A 104 -10.52 -10.35 11.81
C LEU A 104 -10.76 -9.72 10.44
N GLY A 105 -9.92 -10.07 9.47
CA GLY A 105 -10.14 -9.79 8.06
C GLY A 105 -10.22 -11.09 7.27
N LEU A 106 -11.10 -11.17 6.29
CA LEU A 106 -11.17 -12.27 5.33
C LEU A 106 -10.79 -11.75 3.95
N LEU A 107 -9.72 -12.29 3.38
CA LEU A 107 -9.35 -12.05 1.98
C LEU A 107 -10.04 -13.11 1.13
N ILE A 108 -10.86 -12.67 0.18
CA ILE A 108 -11.70 -13.54 -0.65
C ILE A 108 -11.35 -13.28 -2.11
N ASN A 109 -11.16 -14.33 -2.90
CA ASN A 109 -10.93 -14.20 -4.34
C ASN A 109 -11.91 -15.05 -5.14
N PHE A 110 -12.68 -14.39 -5.99
CA PHE A 110 -13.64 -14.98 -6.92
C PHE A 110 -13.07 -15.19 -8.34
N GLY A 111 -11.85 -14.73 -8.62
CA GLY A 111 -11.25 -14.81 -9.96
C GLY A 111 -10.72 -16.18 -10.37
N GLY A 112 -10.61 -17.13 -9.44
CA GLY A 112 -10.13 -18.49 -9.67
C GLY A 112 -11.20 -19.47 -10.17
N SER A 113 -10.80 -20.72 -10.45
CA SER A 113 -11.75 -21.83 -10.71
C SER A 113 -12.45 -22.33 -9.44
N LYS A 114 -11.97 -21.91 -8.28
CA LYS A 114 -12.56 -22.12 -6.96
C LYS A 114 -12.44 -20.81 -6.20
N VAL A 115 -13.40 -20.55 -5.31
CA VAL A 115 -13.27 -19.44 -4.36
C VAL A 115 -12.07 -19.70 -3.44
N TYR A 116 -11.17 -18.73 -3.36
CA TYR A 116 -10.13 -18.69 -2.34
C TYR A 116 -10.62 -17.83 -1.18
N MET A 117 -10.38 -18.28 0.05
CA MET A 117 -10.69 -17.50 1.25
C MET A 117 -9.65 -17.79 2.33
N GLN A 118 -9.05 -16.73 2.88
CA GLN A 118 -8.11 -16.83 4.00
C GLN A 118 -8.43 -15.77 5.06
N GLY A 119 -8.45 -16.20 6.33
CA GLY A 119 -8.64 -15.30 7.47
C GLY A 119 -7.31 -14.80 8.03
N PHE A 120 -7.26 -13.52 8.37
CA PHE A 120 -6.13 -12.83 8.97
C PHE A 120 -6.55 -12.23 10.31
N PRO A 121 -6.02 -12.72 11.44
CA PRO A 121 -6.27 -12.08 12.72
C PRO A 121 -5.54 -10.73 12.76
N ASN A 122 -6.14 -9.76 13.42
CA ASN A 122 -5.46 -8.50 13.70
C ASN A 122 -4.41 -8.70 14.80
N MET A 123 -3.18 -8.91 14.35
CA MET A 123 -2.03 -9.14 15.22
C MET A 123 -1.49 -7.86 15.86
N VAL A 124 -2.06 -6.68 15.56
CA VAL A 124 -1.63 -5.40 16.17
C VAL A 124 -2.02 -5.28 17.65
N SER A 125 -2.84 -6.21 18.16
CA SER A 125 -2.92 -6.45 19.61
C SER A 125 -1.56 -6.81 20.24
N ASN A 126 -0.58 -7.24 19.44
CA ASN A 126 0.82 -7.40 19.84
C ASN A 126 1.72 -6.42 19.08
N LYS A 127 2.17 -5.36 19.78
CA LYS A 127 3.14 -4.34 19.37
C LYS A 127 4.53 -4.92 19.00
N LYS A 128 4.63 -5.80 18.00
CA LYS A 128 5.92 -6.02 17.35
C LYS A 128 6.09 -4.93 16.30
N ILE A 129 6.84 -3.89 16.67
CA ILE A 129 7.50 -3.02 15.70
C ILE A 129 8.15 -3.97 14.70
N LEU A 130 7.80 -3.87 13.41
CA LEU A 130 8.53 -4.58 12.37
C LEU A 130 9.95 -4.02 12.42
N THR A 131 10.89 -4.69 13.08
CA THR A 131 12.29 -4.25 13.06
C THR A 131 12.83 -4.53 11.68
N ILE A 132 13.07 -3.47 10.91
CA ILE A 132 13.59 -3.60 9.55
C ILE A 132 15.10 -3.55 9.64
N ASN A 133 15.73 -4.70 9.41
CA ASN A 133 17.18 -4.81 9.34
C ASN A 133 17.68 -4.12 8.05
N PHE A 134 18.07 -2.87 8.16
CA PHE A 134 18.79 -2.10 7.13
C PHE A 134 20.14 -1.65 7.70
N ASP A 135 21.21 -1.88 6.96
CA ASP A 135 22.57 -1.43 7.32
C ASP A 135 23.26 -0.88 6.07
N ILE A 136 23.30 0.45 5.96
CA ILE A 136 23.92 1.15 4.83
C ILE A 136 25.41 0.80 4.68
N ASN A 137 26.09 0.40 5.76
CA ASN A 137 27.53 0.16 5.73
C ASN A 137 27.87 -1.10 4.94
N LYS A 138 26.93 -2.05 4.86
CA LYS A 138 27.05 -3.28 4.05
C LYS A 138 26.82 -3.06 2.55
N THR A 139 26.51 -1.84 2.13
CA THR A 139 26.32 -1.51 0.70
C THR A 139 27.65 -1.19 0.01
N SER A 140 27.71 -1.42 -1.31
CA SER A 140 28.85 -1.10 -2.17
C SER A 140 28.98 0.39 -2.54
N LEU A 141 28.17 1.26 -1.94
CA LEU A 141 28.16 2.70 -2.19
C LEU A 141 29.44 3.38 -1.70
N LYS A 142 29.85 4.46 -2.37
CA LYS A 142 30.94 5.33 -1.89
C LYS A 142 30.57 5.98 -0.56
N ASN A 143 31.56 6.29 0.27
CA ASN A 143 31.32 6.90 1.60
C ASN A 143 30.57 8.24 1.52
N GLU A 144 30.84 9.05 0.49
CA GLU A 144 30.12 10.29 0.24
C GLU A 144 28.63 10.07 -0.04
N ASP A 145 28.29 9.03 -0.81
CA ASP A 145 26.91 8.66 -1.11
C ASP A 145 26.22 8.08 0.12
N LYS A 146 26.91 7.24 0.89
CA LYS A 146 26.38 6.72 2.16
C LYS A 146 25.98 7.87 3.09
N LYS A 147 26.87 8.86 3.27
CA LYS A 147 26.60 10.02 4.13
C LYS A 147 25.42 10.86 3.62
N LEU A 148 25.33 11.06 2.30
CA LEU A 148 24.22 11.77 1.66
C LEU A 148 22.88 11.06 1.84
N LEU A 149 22.85 9.74 1.67
CA LEU A 149 21.60 8.98 1.61
C LEU A 149 21.07 8.56 2.98
N LEU A 150 21.94 8.45 3.99
CA LEU A 150 21.59 7.92 5.30
C LEU A 150 20.34 8.56 5.92
N PRO A 151 20.19 9.91 5.97
CA PRO A 151 18.99 10.52 6.54
C PRO A 151 17.71 10.07 5.84
N PHE A 152 17.72 10.00 4.50
CA PHE A 152 16.55 9.61 3.72
C PHE A 152 16.22 8.13 3.86
N LEU A 153 17.24 7.27 3.96
CA LEU A 153 17.04 5.83 4.18
C LEU A 153 16.47 5.56 5.58
N GLU A 154 16.90 6.29 6.61
CA GLU A 154 16.29 6.23 7.94
C GLU A 154 14.84 6.74 7.93
N MET A 155 14.53 7.81 7.21
CA MET A 155 13.15 8.27 7.02
C MET A 155 12.28 7.21 6.32
N GLY A 156 12.79 6.59 5.25
CA GLY A 156 12.10 5.49 4.58
C GLY A 156 11.86 4.30 5.52
N LYS A 157 12.80 4.04 6.43
CA LYS A 157 12.69 2.97 7.42
C LYS A 157 11.59 3.30 8.41
N GLU A 158 11.62 4.50 9.00
CA GLU A 158 10.60 4.98 9.93
C GLU A 158 9.18 4.90 9.32
N VAL A 159 9.03 5.32 8.05
CA VAL A 159 7.76 5.21 7.31
C VAL A 159 7.30 3.75 7.22
N LEU A 160 8.20 2.83 6.83
CA LEU A 160 7.85 1.43 6.65
C LEU A 160 7.62 0.70 7.99
N GLU A 161 8.33 1.05 9.07
CA GLU A 161 8.12 0.45 10.40
C GLU A 161 6.77 0.85 11.00
N ASN A 162 6.34 2.10 10.79
CA ASN A 162 5.07 2.60 11.31
C ASN A 162 3.87 2.14 10.46
N LEU A 163 3.96 2.22 9.14
CA LEU A 163 2.83 1.87 8.26
C LEU A 163 2.81 0.39 7.90
N GLY A 164 3.97 -0.24 7.69
CA GLY A 164 4.05 -1.53 7.00
C GLY A 164 3.74 -1.41 5.51
N PRO A 165 3.83 -2.52 4.74
CA PRO A 165 3.48 -2.55 3.32
C PRO A 165 1.95 -2.59 3.10
N GLY A 166 1.50 -2.54 1.83
CA GLY A 166 0.09 -2.76 1.48
C GLY A 166 -0.78 -1.51 1.31
N PHE A 167 -0.28 -0.33 1.67
CA PHE A 167 -0.92 0.92 1.27
C PHE A 167 -0.54 1.33 -0.16
N PHE A 168 -1.36 2.19 -0.75
CA PHE A 168 -1.01 2.87 -1.98
C PHE A 168 0.12 3.88 -1.78
N HIS A 169 0.92 4.10 -2.84
CA HIS A 169 2.10 4.97 -2.83
C HIS A 169 1.84 6.40 -2.30
N GLN A 170 0.63 6.96 -2.47
CA GLN A 170 0.29 8.28 -1.92
C GLN A 170 0.35 8.36 -0.38
N VAL A 171 0.09 7.26 0.32
CA VAL A 171 0.14 7.19 1.78
C VAL A 171 1.61 7.31 2.23
N TYR A 172 2.48 6.48 1.67
CA TYR A 172 3.92 6.54 1.97
C TYR A 172 4.53 7.87 1.57
N ARG A 173 4.11 8.45 0.44
CA ARG A 173 4.61 9.75 -0.01
C ARG A 173 4.26 10.87 0.98
N ARG A 174 3.03 10.87 1.51
CA ARG A 174 2.62 11.85 2.53
C ARG A 174 3.32 11.62 3.86
N ALA A 175 3.53 10.36 4.27
CA ALA A 175 4.33 10.05 5.45
C ALA A 175 5.80 10.50 5.29
N PHE A 176 6.40 10.26 4.12
CA PHE A 176 7.77 10.70 3.82
C PHE A 176 7.89 12.23 3.75
N TRP A 177 6.87 12.92 3.23
CA TRP A 177 6.77 14.37 3.30
C TRP A 177 6.82 14.86 4.76
N ASP A 178 6.08 14.22 5.66
CA ASP A 178 6.07 14.58 7.08
C ASP A 178 7.45 14.36 7.73
N GLU A 179 8.17 13.30 7.35
CA GLU A 179 9.55 13.07 7.80
C GLU A 179 10.52 14.15 7.32
N LEU A 180 10.43 14.56 6.04
CA LEU A 180 11.25 15.66 5.52
C LEU A 180 11.02 16.95 6.31
N ARG A 181 9.75 17.27 6.63
CA ARG A 181 9.41 18.44 7.45
C ARG A 181 9.89 18.33 8.88
N ALA A 182 9.74 17.16 9.50
CA ALA A 182 10.21 16.93 10.87
C ALA A 182 11.74 17.01 10.99
N GLY A 183 12.45 16.64 9.92
CA GLY A 183 13.92 16.75 9.84
C GLY A 183 14.44 18.12 9.39
N ASP A 184 13.58 19.13 9.23
CA ASP A 184 13.92 20.47 8.73
C ASP A 184 14.70 20.42 7.39
N ILE A 185 14.30 19.51 6.50
CA ILE A 185 14.91 19.34 5.18
C ILE A 185 14.11 20.16 4.18
N ASP A 186 14.75 21.16 3.57
CA ASP A 186 14.18 21.90 2.45
C ASP A 186 14.03 21.01 1.21
N PHE A 187 12.84 21.03 0.61
CA PHE A 187 12.56 20.29 -0.61
C PHE A 187 11.57 21.03 -1.53
N VAL A 188 11.64 20.72 -2.82
CA VAL A 188 10.64 21.09 -3.81
C VAL A 188 9.81 19.86 -4.18
N LEU A 189 8.49 19.92 -3.99
CA LEU A 189 7.58 18.91 -4.53
C LEU A 189 7.31 19.20 -6.01
N ILE A 190 7.82 18.33 -6.88
CA ILE A 190 7.52 18.33 -8.30
C ILE A 190 6.22 17.56 -8.51
N LYS A 191 5.11 18.27 -8.71
CA LYS A 191 3.78 17.67 -8.86
C LYS A 191 3.59 17.00 -10.23
N ASN A 192 3.93 17.73 -11.29
CA ASN A 192 3.66 17.34 -12.67
C ASN A 192 4.93 17.41 -13.52
N LEU A 193 5.05 16.48 -14.46
CA LEU A 193 5.96 16.55 -15.60
C LEU A 193 5.19 17.12 -16.78
N GLU A 194 5.60 18.28 -17.26
CA GLU A 194 5.02 18.88 -18.47
C GLU A 194 5.76 18.38 -19.72
N LEU A 195 5.00 17.94 -20.72
CA LEU A 195 5.52 17.55 -22.02
C LEU A 195 5.59 18.80 -22.90
N ASN A 196 6.74 19.45 -22.89
CA ASN A 196 7.05 20.57 -23.77
C ASN A 196 7.94 20.10 -24.93
N TYR A 197 7.49 20.35 -26.16
CA TYR A 197 8.25 20.02 -27.37
C TYR A 197 8.22 21.22 -28.33
N ASN A 198 9.40 21.69 -28.74
CA ASN A 198 9.58 22.88 -29.59
C ASN A 198 8.79 24.12 -29.09
N GLY A 199 8.80 24.36 -27.78
CA GLY A 199 8.12 25.50 -27.15
C GLY A 199 6.60 25.36 -27.00
N LYS A 200 6.01 24.22 -27.38
CA LYS A 200 4.58 23.93 -27.22
C LYS A 200 4.34 22.89 -26.14
N LEU A 201 3.36 23.16 -25.26
CA LEU A 201 2.86 22.21 -24.27
C LEU A 201 1.90 21.21 -24.94
N TYR A 202 2.18 19.91 -24.79
CA TYR A 202 1.35 18.82 -25.32
C TYR A 202 0.58 18.05 -24.25
N GLY A 203 0.96 18.20 -22.98
CA GLY A 203 0.26 17.56 -21.87
C GLY A 203 1.07 17.56 -20.59
N SER A 204 0.51 16.96 -19.55
CA SER A 204 1.16 16.83 -18.24
C SER A 204 0.90 15.45 -17.65
N LYS A 205 1.90 14.91 -16.94
CA LYS A 205 1.79 13.67 -16.17
C LYS A 205 2.02 13.96 -14.69
N ASP A 206 1.16 13.44 -13.83
CA ASP A 206 1.37 13.49 -12.38
C ASP A 206 2.54 12.55 -11.98
N ILE A 207 3.54 13.09 -11.29
CA ILE A 207 4.75 12.33 -10.90
C ILE A 207 5.12 12.45 -9.41
N ARG A 208 4.76 13.56 -8.75
CA ARG A 208 4.96 13.82 -7.31
C ARG A 208 6.31 13.33 -6.74
N LEU A 209 7.39 13.92 -7.24
CA LEU A 209 8.76 13.67 -6.78
C LEU A 209 9.23 14.73 -5.78
N PHE A 210 10.17 14.37 -4.92
CA PHE A 210 10.86 15.33 -4.05
C PHE A 210 12.22 15.67 -4.64
N LYS A 211 12.52 16.96 -4.81
CA LYS A 211 13.85 17.44 -5.16
C LYS A 211 14.49 18.10 -3.94
N ILE A 212 15.63 17.58 -3.50
CA ILE A 212 16.46 18.11 -2.41
C ILE A 212 17.84 18.43 -2.99
N ASN A 213 18.13 19.70 -3.22
CA ASN A 213 19.35 20.13 -3.94
C ASN A 213 19.50 19.37 -5.28
N ASP A 214 20.60 18.63 -5.44
CA ASP A 214 20.92 17.81 -6.63
C ASP A 214 20.40 16.34 -6.52
N LEU A 215 19.59 16.02 -5.52
CA LEU A 215 19.02 14.69 -5.29
C LEU A 215 17.52 14.67 -5.62
N LEU A 216 17.10 13.74 -6.47
CA LEU A 216 15.70 13.46 -6.77
C LEU A 216 15.24 12.21 -6.02
N ILE A 217 14.11 12.27 -5.31
CA ILE A 217 13.55 11.13 -4.57
C ILE A 217 12.16 10.78 -5.10
N SER A 218 11.93 9.49 -5.34
CA SER A 218 10.62 8.93 -5.71
C SER A 218 10.13 7.93 -4.68
N ILE A 219 8.85 8.00 -4.36
CA ILE A 219 8.17 7.10 -3.41
C ILE A 219 7.18 6.23 -4.17
N ASN A 220 7.40 4.92 -4.16
CA ASN A 220 6.63 3.94 -4.93
C ASN A 220 6.08 2.82 -4.04
N ALA A 221 5.10 2.09 -4.56
CA ALA A 221 4.55 0.87 -3.97
C ALA A 221 4.18 -0.10 -5.10
N ILE A 222 5.18 -0.49 -5.89
CA ILE A 222 5.06 -1.34 -7.08
C ILE A 222 5.62 -2.74 -6.80
N LYS A 223 5.27 -3.75 -7.60
CA LYS A 223 5.69 -5.15 -7.39
C LYS A 223 7.21 -5.35 -7.31
N SER A 224 7.98 -4.59 -8.08
CA SER A 224 9.44 -4.59 -8.04
C SER A 224 9.98 -3.37 -8.78
N ILE A 225 11.15 -2.88 -8.37
CA ILE A 225 11.87 -1.85 -9.13
C ILE A 225 12.61 -2.53 -10.29
N GLU A 226 12.00 -2.51 -11.47
CA GLU A 226 12.54 -3.08 -12.71
C GLU A 226 13.44 -2.10 -13.47
N ASN A 227 14.25 -2.62 -14.40
CA ASN A 227 15.18 -1.81 -15.20
C ASN A 227 14.49 -0.68 -15.97
N GLU A 228 13.27 -0.91 -16.46
CA GLU A 228 12.48 0.13 -17.13
C GLU A 228 12.14 1.28 -16.17
N THR A 229 11.75 0.96 -14.93
CA THR A 229 11.47 1.98 -13.90
C THR A 229 12.72 2.80 -13.58
N ILE A 230 13.89 2.14 -13.48
CA ILE A 230 15.18 2.79 -13.25
C ILE A 230 15.54 3.71 -14.44
N SER A 231 15.32 3.25 -15.66
CA SER A 231 15.58 4.03 -16.88
C SER A 231 14.71 5.29 -16.96
N VAL A 232 13.40 5.14 -16.75
CA VAL A 232 12.45 6.27 -16.69
C VAL A 232 12.87 7.27 -15.62
N PHE A 233 13.21 6.80 -14.42
CA PHE A 233 13.66 7.67 -13.34
C PHE A 233 14.99 8.36 -13.65
N SER A 234 15.94 7.67 -14.30
CA SER A 234 17.21 8.26 -14.75
C SER A 234 17.00 9.44 -15.70
N ASN A 235 16.00 9.34 -16.60
CA ASN A 235 15.65 10.45 -17.49
C ASN A 235 15.06 11.64 -16.72
N LEU A 236 14.29 11.39 -15.66
CA LEU A 236 13.74 12.44 -14.79
C LEU A 236 14.84 13.15 -13.99
N ILE A 237 15.85 12.41 -13.50
CA ILE A 237 17.03 13.00 -12.82
C ILE A 237 17.69 14.02 -13.75
N LYS A 238 17.95 13.65 -15.01
CA LYS A 238 18.53 14.54 -16.03
C LYS A 238 17.63 15.73 -16.35
N HIS A 239 16.34 15.48 -16.56
CA HIS A 239 15.35 16.52 -16.88
C HIS A 239 15.28 17.61 -15.81
N TYR A 240 15.32 17.22 -14.53
CA TYR A 240 15.29 18.16 -13.40
C TYR A 240 16.68 18.65 -12.95
N GLN A 241 17.72 18.39 -13.75
CA GLN A 241 19.10 18.81 -13.50
C GLN A 241 19.64 18.34 -12.15
N CYS A 242 19.18 17.19 -11.67
CA CYS A 242 19.73 16.52 -10.50
C CYS A 242 20.94 15.68 -10.91
N LYS A 243 21.89 15.48 -10.00
CA LYS A 243 23.04 14.59 -10.21
C LYS A 243 22.75 13.17 -9.75
N LYS A 244 21.89 13.04 -8.75
CA LYS A 244 21.63 11.78 -8.04
C LYS A 244 20.14 11.54 -7.92
N GLY A 245 19.77 10.28 -7.76
CA GLY A 245 18.39 9.88 -7.50
C GLY A 245 18.28 8.72 -6.53
N LEU A 246 17.19 8.71 -5.77
CA LEU A 246 16.81 7.65 -4.84
C LEU A 246 15.36 7.22 -5.08
N LEU A 247 15.17 5.97 -5.48
CA LEU A 247 13.86 5.34 -5.60
C LEU A 247 13.59 4.53 -4.33
N PHE A 248 12.50 4.79 -3.63
CA PHE A 248 11.96 3.90 -2.61
C PHE A 248 10.79 3.08 -3.15
N ASN A 249 10.66 1.86 -2.67
CA ASN A 249 9.52 0.98 -2.96
C ASN A 249 9.00 0.30 -1.68
N PHE A 250 7.79 0.66 -1.27
CA PHE A 250 7.14 0.21 -0.03
C PHE A 250 6.16 -0.95 -0.29
N ASN A 251 6.63 -2.00 -0.96
CA ASN A 251 5.80 -3.16 -1.31
C ASN A 251 5.97 -4.37 -0.39
N SER A 252 7.00 -4.33 0.47
CA SER A 252 7.39 -5.46 1.32
C SER A 252 7.81 -4.95 2.69
N THR A 253 8.01 -5.87 3.62
CA THR A 253 8.53 -5.57 4.96
C THR A 253 10.04 -5.28 4.96
N LYS A 254 10.71 -5.39 3.81
CA LYS A 254 12.12 -5.05 3.67
C LYS A 254 12.24 -3.71 2.95
N MET A 255 13.25 -2.94 3.34
CA MET A 255 13.63 -1.74 2.61
C MET A 255 14.06 -2.10 1.18
N ASP A 256 13.27 -1.71 0.18
CA ASP A 256 13.61 -1.84 -1.24
C ASP A 256 13.85 -0.43 -1.80
N TYR A 257 15.08 -0.19 -2.27
CA TYR A 257 15.46 1.09 -2.87
C TYR A 257 16.46 0.91 -4.00
N ARG A 258 16.55 1.90 -4.88
CA ARG A 258 17.63 2.02 -5.88
C ARG A 258 18.24 3.41 -5.82
N PHE A 259 19.57 3.45 -5.78
CA PHE A 259 20.34 4.68 -5.91
C PHE A 259 20.90 4.78 -7.33
N ILE A 260 20.82 5.97 -7.91
CA ILE A 260 21.36 6.32 -9.22
C ILE A 260 22.28 7.51 -8.98
N GLY A 261 23.57 7.36 -9.25
CA GLY A 261 24.60 8.37 -9.00
C GLY A 261 25.49 8.63 -10.18
#